data_AF-A0A837IJM3-F1
#
_entry.id   AF-A0A837IJM3-F1
#
_cell.length_a   1.000
_cell.length_b   1.000
_cell.length_c   1.000
_cell.angle_alpha   90.00
_cell.angle_beta   90.00
_cell.angle_gamma   90.00
#
_symmetry.space_group_name_H-M   'P 1'
#
loop_
_entity.id
_entity.type
_entity.pdbx_description
1 polymer ?
#
loop_
_entity_poly.entity_id
_entity_poly.type
_entity_poly.pdbx_seq_one_letter_code
_entity_poly.pdbx_strand_id
1 'polypeptide(L)'
;MKVTIIVLNWNGEKYIISCLQSLRRLAVRPHRIEVIVVDNTSTDHSVGLIKKKFPQLLLIQAGQNLGYAGGNNIGLQYALDQGSDFAWIVNPDVQVHPQSLLALLEAASTHPDGGIFGSKCYFAKGYEFHKDRYTPSQLGQVIWYAGGKIDWANLITQHIGIDEVDIGQYNQTSKFWNKLA
;
A
#
# COMPACT_ATOMS: atom_id res chain seq x y z
N MET A 1 14.00 -7.61 10.36
CA MET A 1 13.41 -7.73 9.03
C MET A 1 13.94 -6.64 8.12
N LYS A 2 14.22 -7.00 6.87
CA LYS A 2 14.49 -6.13 5.72
C LYS A 2 13.25 -6.07 4.85
N VAL A 3 12.80 -4.86 4.51
CA VAL A 3 11.60 -4.64 3.70
C VAL A 3 11.93 -3.77 2.49
N THR A 4 11.54 -4.22 1.31
CA THR A 4 11.55 -3.37 0.11
C THR A 4 10.16 -2.83 -0.13
N ILE A 5 10.01 -1.51 -0.13
CA ILE A 5 8.78 -0.80 -0.48
C ILE A 5 8.84 -0.50 -1.97
N ILE A 6 7.85 -0.99 -2.71
CA ILE A 6 7.77 -0.90 -4.16
C ILE A 6 6.68 0.10 -4.52
N VAL A 7 7.06 1.21 -5.14
CA VAL A 7 6.11 2.17 -5.70
C VAL A 7 6.10 2.02 -7.22
N LEU A 8 5.03 1.45 -7.76
CA LEU A 8 4.84 1.39 -9.21
C LEU A 8 4.26 2.71 -9.71
N ASN A 9 5.04 3.47 -10.47
CA ASN A 9 4.66 4.74 -11.04
C ASN A 9 4.30 4.61 -12.52
N TRP A 10 3.16 5.16 -12.92
CA TRP A 10 2.80 5.40 -14.31
C TRP A 10 2.00 6.69 -14.39
N ASN A 11 2.56 7.72 -15.01
CA ASN A 11 1.96 9.05 -15.12
C ASN A 11 1.45 9.61 -13.77
N GLY A 12 2.26 9.43 -12.72
CA GLY A 12 1.91 9.74 -11.33
C GLY A 12 2.26 11.15 -10.86
N GLU A 13 2.58 12.10 -11.74
CA GLU A 13 3.11 13.44 -11.42
C GLU A 13 2.32 14.14 -10.31
N LYS A 14 0.99 14.02 -10.34
CA LYS A 14 0.08 14.66 -9.40
C LYS A 14 0.27 14.19 -7.94
N TYR A 15 0.63 12.92 -7.71
CA TYR A 15 0.58 12.33 -6.37
C TYR A 15 1.90 11.74 -5.88
N ILE A 16 2.81 11.37 -6.78
CA ILE A 16 4.02 10.63 -6.46
C ILE A 16 4.90 11.31 -5.40
N ILE A 17 4.99 12.64 -5.42
CA ILE A 17 5.78 13.39 -4.44
C ILE A 17 5.20 13.26 -3.04
N SER A 18 3.87 13.37 -2.89
CA SER A 18 3.19 13.25 -1.61
C SER A 18 3.30 11.82 -1.07
N CYS A 19 3.19 10.81 -1.94
CA CYS A 19 3.40 9.40 -1.59
C CYS A 19 4.82 9.17 -1.05
N LEU A 20 5.86 9.53 -1.82
CA LEU A 20 7.26 9.35 -1.41
C LEU A 20 7.62 10.16 -0.16
N GLN A 21 7.06 11.34 0.03
CA GLN A 21 7.21 12.11 1.27
C GLN A 21 6.59 11.38 2.47
N SER A 22 5.44 10.71 2.30
CA SER A 22 4.82 9.93 3.37
C SER A 22 5.65 8.71 3.76
N LEU A 23 6.24 8.02 2.77
CA LEU A 23 7.13 6.88 3.00
C LEU A 23 8.40 7.28 3.76
N ARG A 24 8.95 8.49 3.50
CA ARG A 24 10.10 9.01 4.27
C ARG A 24 9.81 9.26 5.75
N ARG A 25 8.54 9.37 6.15
CA ARG A 25 8.13 9.60 7.55
C ARG A 25 7.90 8.30 8.32
N LEU A 26 8.08 7.14 7.69
CA LEU A 26 7.88 5.84 8.35
C LEU A 26 8.83 5.68 9.55
N ALA A 27 8.26 5.31 10.70
CA ALA A 27 8.97 5.06 11.94
C ALA A 27 9.13 3.55 12.15
N VAL A 28 10.22 3.00 11.61
CA VAL A 28 10.36 1.53 11.41
C VAL A 28 11.62 0.93 12.03
N ARG A 29 12.38 1.70 12.81
CA ARG A 29 13.53 1.13 13.55
C ARG A 29 13.05 0.07 14.55
N PRO A 30 13.77 -1.06 14.72
CA PRO A 30 15.10 -1.36 14.17
C PRO A 30 15.11 -2.02 12.77
N HIS A 31 13.97 -2.12 12.08
CA HIS A 31 13.89 -2.74 10.77
C HIS A 31 14.60 -1.93 9.68
N ARG A 32 15.11 -2.63 8.66
CA ARG A 32 15.77 -2.01 7.50
C ARG A 32 14.74 -1.84 6.40
N ILE A 33 14.60 -0.62 5.90
CA ILE A 33 13.69 -0.32 4.79
C ILE A 33 14.46 0.24 3.60
N GLU A 34 14.04 -0.16 2.42
CA GLU A 34 14.47 0.40 1.14
C GLU A 34 13.22 0.80 0.36
N VAL A 35 13.20 2.00 -0.20
CA VAL A 35 12.12 2.44 -1.09
C VAL A 35 12.66 2.44 -2.50
N ILE A 36 11.97 1.74 -3.39
CA ILE A 36 12.25 1.75 -4.82
C ILE A 36 11.04 2.27 -5.58
N VAL A 37 11.30 2.90 -6.72
CA VAL A 37 10.26 3.28 -7.67
C VAL A 37 10.48 2.49 -8.94
N VAL A 38 9.44 1.77 -9.39
CA VAL A 38 9.42 1.18 -10.73
C VAL A 38 8.60 2.12 -11.60
N ASP A 39 9.20 2.69 -12.63
CA ASP A 39 8.49 3.52 -13.60
C ASP A 39 8.07 2.68 -14.82
N ASN A 40 6.76 2.65 -15.08
CA ASN A 40 6.13 1.87 -16.13
C ASN A 40 6.04 2.65 -17.45
N THR A 41 7.13 3.33 -17.82
CA THR A 41 7.23 4.21 -18.99
C THR A 41 6.28 5.39 -18.91
N SER A 42 6.45 6.22 -17.88
CA SER A 42 5.70 7.47 -17.75
C SER A 42 6.08 8.46 -18.85
N THR A 43 5.09 9.20 -19.34
CA THR A 43 5.22 10.27 -20.34
C THR A 43 5.03 11.66 -19.75
N ASP A 44 4.63 11.74 -18.48
CA ASP A 44 4.51 13.00 -17.72
C ASP A 44 5.85 13.38 -17.05
N HIS A 45 5.84 14.39 -16.18
CA HIS A 45 7.06 14.85 -15.51
C HIS A 45 7.41 14.05 -14.25
N SER A 46 6.67 12.97 -13.92
CA SER A 46 6.84 12.23 -12.66
C SER A 46 8.28 11.73 -12.46
N VAL A 47 8.88 11.12 -13.49
CA VAL A 47 10.28 10.64 -13.47
C VAL A 47 11.26 11.78 -13.17
N GLY A 48 11.09 12.93 -13.83
CA GLY A 48 11.94 14.10 -13.61
C GLY A 48 11.81 14.65 -12.19
N LEU A 49 10.59 14.71 -11.67
CA LEU A 49 10.31 15.13 -10.29
C LEU A 49 10.93 14.19 -9.26
N ILE A 50 10.84 12.87 -9.48
CA ILE A 50 11.45 11.86 -8.60
C ILE A 50 12.97 12.02 -8.56
N LYS A 51 13.63 12.06 -9.72
CA LYS A 51 15.09 12.24 -9.81
C LYS A 51 15.56 13.53 -9.12
N LYS A 52 14.79 14.62 -9.26
CA LYS A 52 15.13 15.92 -8.66
C LYS A 52 14.94 15.94 -7.13
N LYS A 53 13.83 15.41 -6.62
CA LYS A 53 13.46 15.53 -5.19
C LYS A 53 13.93 14.37 -4.32
N PHE A 54 14.18 13.22 -4.94
CA PHE A 54 14.58 11.98 -4.26
C PHE A 54 15.72 11.27 -5.00
N PRO A 55 16.86 11.96 -5.26
CA PRO A 55 17.98 11.40 -6.02
C PRO A 55 18.60 10.14 -5.39
N GLN A 56 18.36 9.91 -4.09
CA GLN A 56 18.84 8.74 -3.36
C GLN A 56 17.99 7.48 -3.57
N LEU A 57 16.80 7.59 -4.18
CA LEU A 57 15.94 6.43 -4.42
C LEU A 57 16.36 5.71 -5.69
N LEU A 58 16.31 4.37 -5.65
CA LEU A 58 16.47 3.57 -6.87
C LEU A 58 15.22 3.73 -7.73
N LEU A 59 15.41 4.25 -8.94
CA LEU A 59 14.39 4.35 -9.98
C LEU A 59 14.68 3.33 -11.07
N ILE A 60 13.86 2.28 -11.14
CA ILE A 60 13.93 1.23 -12.15
C ILE A 60 13.01 1.60 -13.30
N GLN A 61 13.51 1.62 -14.52
CA GLN A 61 12.73 1.87 -15.72
C GLN A 61 12.29 0.53 -16.32
N ALA A 62 10.98 0.29 -16.44
CA ALA A 62 10.45 -0.97 -16.97
C ALA A 62 10.68 -1.14 -18.48
N GLY A 63 10.99 -0.05 -19.20
CA GLY A 63 11.23 -0.04 -20.65
C GLY A 63 9.94 -0.05 -21.49
N GLN A 64 8.84 -0.57 -20.95
CA GLN A 64 7.49 -0.48 -21.51
C GLN A 64 6.44 -0.51 -20.40
N ASN A 65 5.19 -0.13 -20.69
CA ASN A 65 4.10 -0.28 -19.74
C ASN A 65 3.64 -1.74 -19.66
N LEU A 66 4.00 -2.43 -18.57
CA LEU A 66 3.69 -3.83 -18.30
C LEU A 66 2.36 -4.03 -17.52
N GLY A 67 1.57 -2.96 -17.37
CA GLY A 67 0.43 -2.95 -16.45
C GLY A 67 0.83 -3.07 -14.99
N TYR A 68 -0.17 -3.21 -14.11
CA TYR A 68 0.05 -3.19 -12.66
C TYR A 68 0.85 -4.40 -12.15
N ALA A 69 0.45 -5.61 -12.54
CA ALA A 69 1.12 -6.83 -12.10
C ALA A 69 2.55 -6.92 -12.65
N GLY A 70 2.74 -6.69 -13.96
CA GLY A 70 4.05 -6.80 -14.59
C GLY A 70 5.06 -5.78 -14.06
N GLY A 71 4.62 -4.53 -13.83
CA GLY A 71 5.47 -3.51 -13.22
C GLY A 71 5.86 -3.83 -11.77
N ASN A 72 4.91 -4.31 -10.96
CA ASN A 72 5.22 -4.74 -9.59
C ASN A 72 6.13 -5.96 -9.54
N ASN A 73 6.01 -6.90 -10.49
CA ASN A 73 6.88 -8.07 -10.57
C ASN A 73 8.36 -7.71 -10.73
N ILE A 74 8.69 -6.63 -11.45
CA ILE A 74 10.06 -6.12 -11.53
C ILE A 74 10.58 -5.73 -10.14
N GLY A 75 9.77 -4.98 -9.38
CA GLY A 75 10.13 -4.56 -8.02
C GLY A 75 10.21 -5.73 -7.04
N LEU A 76 9.32 -6.71 -7.19
CA LEU A 76 9.32 -7.93 -6.37
C LEU A 76 10.57 -8.78 -6.65
N GLN A 77 10.95 -8.94 -7.93
CA GLN A 77 12.18 -9.64 -8.29
C GLN A 77 13.40 -8.94 -7.69
N TYR A 78 13.47 -7.61 -7.78
CA TYR A 78 14.53 -6.84 -7.11
C TYR A 78 14.55 -7.08 -5.60
N ALA A 79 13.39 -7.06 -4.93
CA ALA A 79 13.29 -7.31 -3.50
C ALA A 79 13.82 -8.71 -3.10
N LEU A 80 13.51 -9.73 -3.91
CA LEU A 80 14.03 -11.09 -3.74
C LEU A 80 15.55 -11.15 -3.94
N ASP A 81 16.06 -10.55 -5.00
CA ASP A 81 17.50 -10.50 -5.30
C ASP A 81 18.29 -9.78 -4.18
N GLN A 82 17.65 -8.80 -3.54
CA GLN A 82 18.19 -8.10 -2.37
C GLN A 82 18.06 -8.88 -1.06
N GLY A 83 17.40 -10.04 -1.04
CA GLY A 83 17.17 -10.83 0.18
C GLY A 83 16.27 -10.13 1.19
N SER A 84 15.24 -9.41 0.73
CA SER A 84 14.23 -8.82 1.61
C SER A 84 13.31 -9.89 2.19
N ASP A 85 12.99 -9.76 3.48
CA ASP A 85 12.05 -10.66 4.17
C ASP A 85 10.61 -10.39 3.73
N PHE A 86 10.29 -9.12 3.42
CA PHE A 86 8.99 -8.69 2.93
C PHE A 86 9.13 -7.68 1.79
N ALA A 87 8.15 -7.68 0.90
CA ALA A 87 7.92 -6.61 -0.05
C ALA A 87 6.58 -5.92 0.27
N TRP A 88 6.57 -4.59 0.24
CA TRP A 88 5.35 -3.81 0.43
C TRP A 88 5.02 -3.01 -0.82
N ILE A 89 3.96 -3.42 -1.52
CA ILE A 89 3.48 -2.76 -2.73
C ILE A 89 2.62 -1.54 -2.32
N VAL A 90 2.99 -0.37 -2.83
CA VAL A 90 2.33 0.90 -2.52
C VAL A 90 2.01 1.64 -3.82
N ASN A 91 0.76 2.05 -3.98
CA ASN A 91 0.35 2.86 -5.14
C ASN A 91 0.86 4.31 -5.01
N PRO A 92 1.15 4.99 -6.14
CA PRO A 92 1.73 6.33 -6.13
C PRO A 92 0.75 7.42 -5.67
N ASP A 93 -0.55 7.11 -5.60
CA ASP A 93 -1.64 7.97 -5.14
C ASP A 93 -2.02 7.76 -3.66
N VAL A 94 -1.29 6.91 -2.94
CA VAL A 94 -1.48 6.64 -1.51
C VAL A 94 -0.59 7.53 -0.65
N GLN A 95 -1.09 7.94 0.53
CA GLN A 95 -0.28 8.44 1.62
C GLN A 95 -0.36 7.48 2.79
N VAL A 96 0.79 7.07 3.33
CA VAL A 96 0.84 6.10 4.43
C VAL A 96 0.94 6.79 5.79
N HIS A 97 0.34 6.18 6.81
CA HIS A 97 0.52 6.59 8.20
C HIS A 97 1.93 6.22 8.69
N PRO A 98 2.63 7.05 9.51
CA PRO A 98 4.00 6.75 9.96
C PRO A 98 4.20 5.40 10.65
N GLN A 99 3.14 4.84 11.26
CA GLN A 99 3.15 3.55 11.97
C GLN A 99 2.60 2.38 11.15
N SER A 100 2.12 2.61 9.92
CA SER A 100 1.45 1.58 9.11
C SER A 100 2.34 0.36 8.86
N LEU A 101 3.57 0.56 8.41
CA LEU A 101 4.49 -0.56 8.18
C LEU A 101 4.86 -1.29 9.47
N LEU A 102 5.03 -0.55 10.57
CA LEU A 102 5.35 -1.18 11.86
C LEU A 102 4.22 -2.12 12.31
N ALA A 103 2.97 -1.69 12.16
CA ALA A 103 1.80 -2.52 12.47
C ALA A 103 1.72 -3.77 11.58
N LEU A 104 2.07 -3.66 10.29
CA LEU A 104 2.14 -4.83 9.39
C LEU A 104 3.23 -5.82 9.82
N LEU A 105 4.41 -5.33 10.22
CA LEU A 105 5.52 -6.18 10.66
C LEU A 105 5.25 -6.83 12.02
N GLU A 106 4.52 -6.15 12.91
CA GLU A 106 4.02 -6.73 14.16
C GLU A 106 2.97 -7.82 13.88
N ALA A 107 2.05 -7.58 12.95
CA ALA A 107 1.09 -8.59 12.51
C ALA A 107 1.79 -9.82 11.94
N ALA A 108 2.82 -9.63 11.11
CA ALA A 108 3.62 -10.72 10.55
C ALA A 108 4.40 -11.50 11.62
N SER A 109 4.91 -10.82 12.64
CA SER A 109 5.60 -11.48 13.76
C SER A 109 4.67 -12.32 14.63
N THR A 110 3.41 -11.89 14.78
CA THR A 110 2.41 -12.56 15.62
C THR A 110 1.60 -13.63 14.87
N HIS A 111 1.64 -13.61 13.53
CA HIS A 111 0.96 -14.55 12.65
C HIS A 111 1.97 -15.15 11.64
N PRO A 112 2.90 -16.01 12.09
CA PRO A 112 3.96 -16.54 11.24
C PRO A 112 3.47 -17.46 10.11
N ASP A 113 2.21 -17.90 10.16
CA ASP A 113 1.51 -18.65 9.11
C ASP A 113 0.85 -17.75 8.05
N GLY A 114 0.85 -16.43 8.26
CA GLY A 114 0.31 -15.46 7.30
C GLY A 114 1.24 -15.21 6.11
N GLY A 115 0.72 -15.38 4.89
CA GLY A 115 1.49 -15.11 3.66
C GLY A 115 1.35 -13.69 3.11
N ILE A 116 0.24 -13.00 3.39
CA ILE A 116 -0.06 -11.66 2.88
C ILE A 116 -0.72 -10.84 4.00
N PHE A 117 -0.29 -9.59 4.15
CA PHE A 117 -0.81 -8.66 5.14
C PHE A 117 -1.29 -7.38 4.45
N GLY A 118 -2.44 -6.87 4.86
CA GLY A 118 -3.06 -5.66 4.31
C GLY A 118 -3.26 -4.59 5.38
N SER A 119 -3.09 -3.33 5.00
CA SER A 119 -3.44 -2.20 5.87
C SER A 119 -4.94 -1.94 5.84
N LYS A 120 -5.48 -1.35 6.90
CA LYS A 120 -6.74 -0.60 6.81
C LYS A 120 -6.48 0.65 5.97
N CYS A 121 -7.29 0.87 4.95
CA CYS A 121 -7.19 1.99 4.01
C CYS A 121 -8.40 2.90 4.15
N TYR A 122 -8.15 4.20 4.08
CA TYR A 122 -9.17 5.25 4.12
C TYR A 122 -9.24 5.96 2.78
N PHE A 123 -10.41 6.50 2.46
CA PHE A 123 -10.49 7.54 1.44
C PHE A 123 -9.73 8.77 1.91
N ALA A 124 -8.96 9.38 1.00
CA ALA A 124 -8.39 10.69 1.27
C ALA A 124 -9.53 11.70 1.46
N LYS A 125 -9.36 12.65 2.37
CA LYS A 125 -10.37 13.68 2.64
C LYS A 125 -10.80 14.39 1.35
N GLY A 126 -12.09 14.34 1.03
CA GLY A 126 -12.67 14.90 -0.20
C GLY A 126 -12.68 13.94 -1.39
N TYR A 127 -12.17 12.72 -1.24
CA TYR A 127 -12.19 11.65 -2.25
C TYR A 127 -13.14 10.51 -1.87
N GLU A 128 -13.91 10.66 -0.79
CA GLU A 128 -14.98 9.73 -0.43
C GLU A 128 -15.99 9.59 -1.58
N PHE A 129 -16.50 8.38 -1.76
CA PHE A 129 -17.40 8.07 -2.87
C PHE A 129 -18.78 8.75 -2.66
N HIS A 130 -19.34 8.61 -1.46
CA HIS A 130 -20.65 9.15 -1.09
C HIS A 130 -20.57 10.38 -0.17
N LYS A 131 -19.98 11.48 -0.64
CA LYS A 131 -19.68 12.68 0.16
C LYS A 131 -20.87 13.21 0.99
N ASP A 132 -22.08 13.15 0.42
CA ASP A 132 -23.30 13.65 1.06
C ASP A 132 -23.75 12.82 2.27
N ARG A 133 -23.15 11.64 2.51
CA ARG A 133 -23.44 10.78 3.66
C ARG A 133 -22.65 11.17 4.92
N TYR A 134 -21.64 12.03 4.80
CA TYR A 134 -20.66 12.27 5.87
C TYR A 134 -20.65 13.73 6.31
N THR A 135 -20.41 13.96 7.60
CA THR A 135 -20.13 15.31 8.10
C THR A 135 -18.72 15.76 7.68
N PRO A 136 -18.44 17.08 7.63
CA PRO A 136 -17.10 17.58 7.30
C PRO A 136 -15.97 17.06 8.21
N SER A 137 -16.28 16.67 9.44
CA SER A 137 -15.31 16.07 10.38
C SER A 137 -15.07 14.59 10.11
N GLN A 138 -16.00 13.88 9.48
CA GLN A 138 -15.87 12.47 9.12
C GLN A 138 -15.08 12.25 7.82
N LEU A 139 -15.01 13.25 6.94
CA LEU A 139 -14.18 13.17 5.73
C LEU A 139 -12.70 12.97 6.09
N GLY A 140 -12.06 11.98 5.45
CA GLY A 140 -10.73 11.47 5.74
C GLY A 140 -10.70 10.32 6.75
N GLN A 141 -11.85 9.98 7.34
CA GLN A 141 -12.01 8.86 8.28
C GLN A 141 -12.93 7.76 7.73
N VAL A 142 -13.34 7.88 6.46
CA VAL A 142 -14.18 6.87 5.79
C VAL A 142 -13.29 5.76 5.23
N ILE A 143 -13.65 4.53 5.53
CA ILE A 143 -12.89 3.34 5.16
C ILE A 143 -13.13 3.02 3.69
N TRP A 144 -12.03 2.80 2.98
CA TRP A 144 -12.05 2.19 1.65
C TRP A 144 -11.90 0.66 1.76
N TYR A 145 -11.09 0.20 2.72
CA TYR A 145 -10.84 -1.22 2.97
C TYR A 145 -10.42 -1.45 4.42
N ALA A 146 -11.09 -2.36 5.14
CA ALA A 146 -10.69 -2.82 6.48
C ALA A 146 -10.49 -4.34 6.56
N GLY A 147 -10.35 -5.00 5.41
CA GLY A 147 -10.26 -6.45 5.29
C GLY A 147 -11.22 -7.00 4.24
N GLY A 148 -11.25 -8.32 4.10
CA GLY A 148 -12.19 -8.98 3.21
C GLY A 148 -12.59 -10.36 3.69
N LYS A 149 -13.69 -10.86 3.13
CA LYS A 149 -14.14 -12.25 3.26
C LYS A 149 -14.06 -12.91 1.90
N ILE A 150 -13.66 -14.18 1.89
CA ILE A 150 -13.69 -15.01 0.69
C ILE A 150 -14.64 -16.15 0.98
N ASP A 151 -15.72 -16.21 0.21
CA ASP A 151 -16.54 -17.40 0.08
C ASP A 151 -15.89 -18.29 -0.99
N TRP A 152 -15.06 -19.23 -0.53
CA TRP A 152 -14.33 -20.13 -1.42
C TRP A 152 -15.24 -21.10 -2.18
N ALA A 153 -16.41 -21.45 -1.63
CA ALA A 153 -17.33 -22.36 -2.29
C ALA A 153 -17.94 -21.73 -3.54
N ASN A 154 -18.14 -20.41 -3.51
CA ASN A 154 -18.75 -19.65 -4.61
C ASN A 154 -17.76 -18.72 -5.34
N LEU A 155 -16.49 -18.67 -4.92
CA LEU A 155 -15.46 -17.75 -5.41
C LEU A 155 -15.87 -16.27 -5.34
N ILE A 156 -16.60 -15.90 -4.29
CA ILE A 156 -17.08 -14.52 -4.07
C ILE A 156 -16.20 -13.85 -3.02
N THR A 157 -15.76 -12.63 -3.32
CA THR A 157 -15.03 -11.79 -2.38
C THR A 157 -15.88 -10.60 -1.95
N GLN A 158 -15.78 -10.24 -0.68
CA GLN A 158 -16.47 -9.09 -0.10
C GLN A 158 -15.50 -8.21 0.67
N HIS A 159 -15.58 -6.90 0.47
CA HIS A 159 -14.85 -5.93 1.28
C HIS A 159 -15.53 -5.74 2.64
N ILE A 160 -14.73 -5.56 3.68
CA ILE A 160 -15.20 -5.16 5.00
C ILE A 160 -14.98 -3.65 5.16
N GLY A 161 -15.99 -2.96 5.68
CA GLY A 161 -15.92 -1.56 6.11
C GLY A 161 -16.00 -0.51 5.01
N ILE A 162 -16.09 -0.88 3.73
CA ILE A 162 -16.19 0.12 2.65
C ILE A 162 -17.34 1.10 2.89
N ASP A 163 -17.06 2.40 2.76
CA ASP A 163 -17.99 3.52 3.00
C ASP A 163 -18.47 3.69 4.46
N GLU A 164 -17.88 2.97 5.42
CA GLU A 164 -18.14 3.20 6.84
C GLU A 164 -17.19 4.26 7.40
N VAL A 165 -17.72 5.13 8.28
CA VAL A 165 -16.87 5.99 9.11
C VAL A 165 -16.17 5.13 10.15
N ASP A 166 -14.86 5.27 10.26
CA ASP A 166 -14.10 4.55 11.28
C ASP A 166 -14.32 5.17 12.66
N ILE A 167 -15.01 4.42 13.50
CA ILE A 167 -15.21 4.71 14.92
C ILE A 167 -14.45 3.71 15.80
N GLY A 168 -13.51 2.96 15.19
CA GLY A 168 -12.71 1.92 15.85
C GLY A 168 -13.33 0.52 15.79
N GLN A 169 -14.42 0.33 15.04
CA GLN A 169 -15.14 -0.94 14.93
C GLN A 169 -14.30 -2.08 14.31
N TYR A 170 -13.18 -1.74 13.64
CA TYR A 170 -12.23 -2.69 13.06
C TYR A 170 -10.83 -2.64 13.69
N ASN A 171 -10.71 -2.14 14.93
CA ASN A 171 -9.42 -2.12 15.64
C ASN A 171 -9.09 -3.45 16.33
N GLN A 172 -10.03 -4.41 16.35
CA GLN A 172 -9.82 -5.73 16.93
C GLN A 172 -9.65 -6.79 15.84
N THR A 173 -8.78 -7.75 16.10
CA THR A 173 -8.57 -8.89 15.21
C THR A 173 -9.81 -9.77 15.18
N SER A 174 -10.33 -10.04 13.99
CA SER A 174 -11.38 -11.02 13.76
C SER A 174 -10.86 -12.10 12.80
N LYS A 175 -11.02 -13.38 13.16
CA LYS A 175 -10.65 -14.50 12.28
C LYS A 175 -11.86 -14.91 11.45
N PHE A 176 -11.76 -14.75 10.14
CA PHE A 176 -12.78 -15.17 9.18
C PHE A 176 -12.26 -16.37 8.37
N TRP A 177 -11.81 -17.42 9.04
CA TRP A 177 -11.34 -18.64 8.40
C TRP A 177 -12.32 -19.76 8.68
N ASN A 178 -13.18 -20.06 7.71
CA ASN A 178 -13.69 -21.42 7.60
C ASN A 178 -12.62 -22.20 6.86
N LYS A 179 -11.91 -23.09 7.55
CA LYS A 179 -11.08 -24.08 6.86
C LYS A 179 -11.99 -24.78 5.85
N LEU A 180 -11.62 -24.74 4.58
CA LEU A 180 -12.10 -25.71 3.62
C LEU A 180 -11.73 -27.08 4.21
N ALA A 181 -12.75 -27.85 4.58
CA ALA A 181 -12.60 -29.24 5.00
C ALA A 181 -12.21 -30.11 3.80
#